data_AF-A0A7C3V8M8-F1
#
_entry.id   AF-A0A7C3V8M8-F1
#
_cell.length_a   1.000
_cell.length_b   1.000
_cell.length_c   1.000
_cell.angle_alpha   90.00
_cell.angle_beta   90.00
_cell.angle_gamma   90.00
#
_symmetry.space_group_name_H-M   'P 1'
#
loop_
_entity.id
_entity.type
_entity.pdbx_description
1 polymer ?
#
loop_
_entity_poly.entity_id
_entity_poly.type
_entity_poly.pdbx_seq_one_letter_code
_entity_poly.pdbx_strand_id
1 'polypeptide(L)'
;MGSIRVILAGCLAGVAILFISIIFSFLTGPLYESSPEIWKPVGGDLWFLSLVLMNLLVGLVYAVVYTVLGKSIKGRVLDKGLLYGTLMWFVGPLLIILSVHTTVNIPTEVIISWLFGGLINALVAGVIIAFVFEQLKR
;
A
#
# COMPACT_ATOMS: atom_id res chain seq x y z
N MET A 1 21.89 13.78 4.93
CA MET A 1 20.96 14.25 3.87
C MET A 1 19.86 13.26 3.46
N GLY A 2 19.89 11.97 3.85
CA GLY A 2 18.94 10.96 3.33
C GLY A 2 17.71 10.64 4.22
N SER A 3 17.84 10.65 5.54
CA SER A 3 16.84 10.02 6.42
C SER A 3 15.53 10.80 6.54
N ILE A 4 15.57 12.14 6.58
CA ILE A 4 14.35 12.95 6.75
C ILE A 4 13.43 12.87 5.52
N ARG A 5 14.00 12.75 4.31
CA ARG A 5 13.23 12.58 3.08
C ARG A 5 12.50 11.24 3.08
N VAL A 6 13.19 10.18 3.51
CA VAL A 6 12.61 8.82 3.63
C VAL A 6 11.48 8.81 4.65
N ILE A 7 11.71 9.38 5.84
CA ILE A 7 10.70 9.43 6.90
C ILE A 7 9.47 10.20 6.43
N LEU A 8 9.65 11.40 5.87
CA LEU A 8 8.52 12.22 5.42
C LEU A 8 7.75 11.55 4.28
N ALA A 9 8.45 11.05 3.25
CA ALA A 9 7.83 10.37 2.13
C ALA A 9 7.07 9.11 2.58
N GLY A 10 7.66 8.34 3.50
CA GLY A 10 7.08 7.12 4.02
C GLY A 10 5.86 7.37 4.89
N CYS A 11 5.91 8.36 5.78
CA CYS A 11 4.76 8.75 6.60
C CYS A 11 3.60 9.27 5.73
N LEU A 12 3.87 10.15 4.76
CA LEU A 12 2.83 10.67 3.86
C LEU A 12 2.20 9.57 3.00
N ALA A 13 3.03 8.66 2.46
CA ALA A 13 2.54 7.51 1.72
C ALA A 13 1.70 6.58 2.62
N GLY A 14 2.17 6.28 3.83
CA GLY A 14 1.45 5.44 4.78
C GLY A 14 0.10 6.02 5.20
N VAL A 15 0.03 7.33 5.42
CA VAL A 15 -1.25 8.04 5.68
C VAL A 15 -2.17 7.91 4.47
N ALA A 16 -1.68 8.10 3.25
CA ALA A 16 -2.50 7.95 2.05
C ALA A 16 -3.03 6.51 1.88
N ILE A 17 -2.16 5.50 2.08
CA ILE A 17 -2.54 4.08 2.06
C ILE A 17 -3.63 3.81 3.11
N LEU A 18 -3.49 4.36 4.32
CA LEU A 18 -4.50 4.22 5.38
C LEU A 18 -5.86 4.75 4.93
N PHE A 19 -5.91 5.98 4.38
CA PHE A 19 -7.18 6.57 3.92
C PHE A 19 -7.83 5.74 2.80
N ILE A 20 -7.04 5.31 1.82
CA ILE A 20 -7.53 4.44 0.74
C ILE A 20 -8.04 3.12 1.31
N SER A 21 -7.33 2.53 2.27
CA SER A 21 -7.72 1.27 2.90
C SER A 21 -9.02 1.39 3.69
N ILE A 22 -9.26 2.53 4.36
CA ILE A 22 -10.53 2.82 5.04
C ILE A 22 -11.67 2.92 4.03
N ILE A 23 -11.46 3.64 2.92
CA ILE A 23 -12.46 3.76 1.85
C ILE A 23 -12.78 2.39 1.26
N PHE A 24 -11.75 1.61 0.92
CA PHE A 24 -11.92 0.26 0.39
C PHE A 24 -12.62 -0.66 1.37
N SER A 25 -12.29 -0.60 2.66
CA SER A 25 -12.98 -1.36 3.71
C SER A 25 -14.47 -1.07 3.72
N PHE A 26 -14.85 0.21 3.62
CA PHE A 26 -16.26 0.61 3.54
C PHE A 26 -16.97 0.09 2.29
N LEU A 27 -16.30 0.15 1.13
CA LEU A 27 -16.87 -0.29 -0.15
C LEU A 27 -16.99 -1.82 -0.25
N THR A 28 -16.07 -2.54 0.40
CA THR A 28 -15.96 -4.00 0.30
C THR A 28 -16.55 -4.72 1.51
N GLY A 29 -16.98 -4.01 2.56
CA GLY A 29 -17.58 -4.56 3.78
C GLY A 29 -18.60 -5.68 3.55
N PRO A 30 -19.59 -5.51 2.65
CA PRO A 30 -20.58 -6.55 2.36
C PRO A 30 -19.98 -7.87 1.83
N LEU A 31 -18.79 -7.83 1.21
CA LEU A 31 -18.10 -9.03 0.74
C LEU A 31 -17.54 -9.88 1.89
N TYR A 32 -17.35 -9.30 3.08
CA TYR A 32 -16.84 -10.03 4.25
C TYR A 32 -17.99 -10.67 5.06
N GLU A 33 -19.20 -10.13 4.96
CA GLU A 33 -20.39 -10.68 5.62
C GLU A 33 -20.84 -12.03 5.05
N SER A 34 -20.43 -12.36 3.82
CA SER A 34 -20.75 -13.63 3.17
C SER A 34 -19.92 -14.82 3.67
N SER A 35 -18.87 -14.59 4.46
CA SER A 35 -18.02 -15.65 5.02
C SER A 35 -17.45 -15.25 6.39
N PRO A 36 -18.29 -15.01 7.42
CA PRO A 36 -17.86 -14.47 8.71
C PRO A 36 -16.85 -15.36 9.46
N GLU A 37 -16.89 -16.67 9.24
CA GLU A 37 -16.06 -17.67 9.92
C GLU A 37 -14.57 -17.62 9.59
N ILE A 38 -14.18 -17.04 8.44
CA ILE A 38 -12.77 -16.95 8.03
C ILE A 38 -12.08 -15.66 8.49
N TRP A 39 -12.85 -14.67 8.95
CA TRP A 39 -12.32 -13.35 9.30
C TRP A 39 -11.94 -13.26 10.77
N LYS A 40 -10.81 -12.60 11.04
CA LYS A 40 -10.48 -12.24 12.42
C LYS A 40 -11.49 -11.22 12.94
N PRO A 41 -11.93 -11.33 14.21
CA PRO A 41 -12.80 -10.33 14.82
C PRO A 41 -12.19 -8.92 14.68
N VAL A 42 -12.98 -8.00 14.16
CA VAL A 42 -12.62 -6.58 14.07
C VAL A 42 -13.02 -5.91 15.38
N GLY A 43 -12.06 -5.38 16.13
CA GLY A 43 -12.31 -4.71 17.40
C GLY A 43 -11.21 -4.92 18.44
N GLY A 44 -11.29 -4.16 19.54
CA GLY A 44 -10.32 -4.16 20.64
C GLY A 44 -9.51 -2.87 20.75
N ASP A 45 -8.97 -2.62 21.94
CA ASP A 45 -8.38 -1.34 22.35
C ASP A 45 -7.21 -0.87 21.45
N LEU A 46 -6.53 -1.81 20.79
CA LEU A 46 -5.35 -1.55 19.95
C LEU A 46 -5.58 -1.80 18.45
N TRP A 47 -6.79 -2.15 18.02
CA TRP A 47 -7.05 -2.50 16.61
C TRP A 47 -6.73 -1.32 15.68
N PHE A 48 -7.26 -0.13 15.98
CA PHE A 48 -7.07 1.05 15.15
C PHE A 48 -5.61 1.51 15.15
N LEU A 49 -4.95 1.47 16.31
CA LEU A 49 -3.53 1.81 16.42
C LEU A 49 -2.69 0.85 15.56
N SER A 50 -3.00 -0.45 15.59
CA SER A 50 -2.32 -1.45 14.76
C SER A 50 -2.50 -1.17 13.27
N LEU A 51 -3.73 -0.82 12.85
CA LEU A 51 -4.02 -0.44 11.47
C LEU A 51 -3.18 0.76 11.03
N VAL A 52 -3.13 1.82 11.84
CA VAL A 52 -2.33 3.02 11.55
C VAL A 52 -0.84 2.66 11.44
N LEU A 53 -0.29 1.96 12.43
CA LEU A 53 1.14 1.62 12.49
C LEU A 53 1.56 0.73 11.32
N MET A 54 0.74 -0.25 10.94
CA MET A 54 1.05 -1.12 9.80
C MET A 54 1.09 -0.35 8.49
N ASN A 55 0.13 0.56 8.25
CA ASN A 55 0.12 1.37 7.04
C ASN A 55 1.31 2.34 6.98
N LEU A 56 1.67 2.96 8.11
CA LEU A 56 2.87 3.78 8.21
C LEU A 56 4.15 2.97 7.94
N LEU A 57 4.23 1.76 8.47
CA LEU A 57 5.35 0.86 8.24
C LEU A 57 5.47 0.48 6.75
N VAL A 58 4.36 0.14 6.09
CA VAL A 58 4.35 -0.13 4.63
C VAL A 58 4.83 1.09 3.85
N GLY A 59 4.33 2.28 4.17
CA GLY A 59 4.78 3.52 3.55
C GLY A 59 6.27 3.78 3.72
N LEU A 60 6.82 3.56 4.93
CA LEU A 60 8.25 3.66 5.22
C LEU A 60 9.08 2.64 4.43
N VAL A 61 8.65 1.38 4.37
CA VAL A 61 9.31 0.35 3.56
C VAL A 61 9.34 0.77 2.09
N TYR A 62 8.22 1.27 1.56
CA TYR A 62 8.15 1.76 0.18
C TYR A 62 9.09 2.96 -0.02
N ALA A 63 9.19 3.88 0.94
CA ALA A 63 10.10 5.02 0.82
C ALA A 63 11.58 4.58 0.84
N VAL A 64 11.94 3.59 1.67
CA VAL A 64 13.29 3.01 1.72
C VAL A 64 13.64 2.35 0.40
N VAL A 65 12.76 1.51 -0.15
CA VAL A 65 13.01 0.83 -1.43
C VAL A 65 13.16 1.84 -2.57
N TYR A 66 12.44 2.96 -2.54
CA TYR A 66 12.58 4.03 -3.53
C TYR A 66 13.97 4.69 -3.51
N THR A 67 14.69 4.70 -2.37
CA THR A 67 16.07 5.22 -2.34
C THR A 67 17.03 4.45 -3.23
N VAL A 68 16.75 3.16 -3.45
CA VAL A 68 17.53 2.25 -4.28
C VAL A 68 17.02 2.32 -5.72
N LEU A 69 15.73 2.07 -5.93
CA LEU A 69 15.15 1.93 -7.26
C LEU A 69 14.88 3.28 -7.97
N GLY A 70 14.56 4.33 -7.22
CA GLY A 70 14.15 5.63 -7.77
C GLY A 70 15.23 6.35 -8.58
N LYS A 71 16.51 5.96 -8.44
CA LYS A 71 17.61 6.47 -9.26
C LYS A 71 17.61 5.88 -10.68
N SER A 72 17.10 4.66 -10.84
CA SER A 72 17.08 3.94 -12.11
C SER A 72 15.88 4.33 -12.98
N ILE A 73 14.86 4.95 -12.39
CA ILE A 73 13.63 5.34 -13.09
C ILE A 73 13.79 6.74 -13.71
N LYS A 74 13.69 6.81 -15.03
CA LYS A 74 13.73 8.05 -15.82
C LYS A 74 12.31 8.57 -16.08
N GLY A 75 12.19 9.88 -16.35
CA GLY A 75 10.91 10.52 -16.69
C GLY A 75 10.49 11.63 -15.72
N ARG A 76 9.24 12.08 -15.83
CA ARG A 76 8.66 13.09 -14.93
C ARG A 76 8.30 12.44 -13.59
N VAL A 77 8.03 13.27 -12.58
CA VAL A 77 7.66 12.80 -11.22
C VAL A 77 6.49 11.81 -11.25
N LEU A 78 5.43 12.13 -12.00
CA LEU A 78 4.26 11.26 -12.13
C LEU A 78 4.64 9.91 -12.77
N ASP A 79 5.38 9.95 -13.88
CA ASP A 79 5.81 8.73 -14.59
C ASP A 79 6.68 7.84 -13.69
N LYS A 80 7.61 8.45 -12.93
CA LYS A 80 8.45 7.75 -11.94
C LYS A 80 7.62 7.09 -10.86
N GLY A 81 6.66 7.82 -10.31
CA GLY A 81 5.81 7.36 -9.23
C GLY A 81 4.88 6.23 -9.65
N LEU A 82 4.27 6.33 -10.83
CA LEU A 82 3.40 5.29 -11.38
C LEU A 82 4.18 4.01 -11.71
N LEU A 83 5.35 4.12 -12.35
CA LEU A 83 6.19 2.95 -12.63
C LEU A 83 6.64 2.29 -11.32
N TYR A 84 7.11 3.10 -10.36
CA TYR A 84 7.54 2.60 -9.07
C TYR A 84 6.40 1.90 -8.30
N GLY A 85 5.24 2.53 -8.22
CA GLY A 85 4.06 1.95 -7.56
C GLY A 85 3.62 0.64 -8.24
N THR A 86 3.68 0.58 -9.57
CA THR A 86 3.40 -0.65 -10.32
C THR A 86 4.39 -1.77 -9.96
N LEU A 87 5.69 -1.47 -9.90
CA LEU A 87 6.70 -2.44 -9.47
C LEU A 87 6.45 -2.94 -8.04
N MET A 88 6.13 -2.02 -7.12
CA MET A 88 5.82 -2.38 -5.73
C MET A 88 4.56 -3.24 -5.62
N TRP A 89 3.55 -2.99 -6.46
CA TRP A 89 2.36 -3.82 -6.54
C TRP A 89 2.70 -5.25 -7.01
N PHE A 90 3.52 -5.38 -8.05
CA PHE A 90 3.96 -6.67 -8.57
C PHE A 90 4.71 -7.49 -7.52
N VAL A 91 5.64 -6.89 -6.78
CA VAL A 91 6.49 -7.64 -5.82
C VAL A 91 5.83 -7.87 -4.47
N GLY A 92 4.84 -7.05 -4.10
CA GLY A 92 4.16 -7.15 -2.80
C GLY A 92 2.75 -7.74 -2.94
N PRO A 93 1.71 -6.88 -3.04
CA PRO A 93 0.31 -7.31 -3.07
C PRO A 93 0.01 -8.45 -4.05
N LEU A 94 0.47 -8.37 -5.31
CA LEU A 94 0.13 -9.37 -6.31
C LEU A 94 0.59 -10.77 -5.90
N LEU A 95 1.87 -10.93 -5.55
CA LEU A 95 2.43 -12.23 -5.17
C LEU A 95 1.78 -12.80 -3.91
N ILE A 96 1.56 -11.94 -2.90
CA ILE A 96 0.93 -12.36 -1.64
C ILE A 96 -0.51 -12.81 -1.90
N ILE A 97 -1.28 -12.05 -2.66
CA ILE A 97 -2.69 -12.35 -2.92
C ILE A 97 -2.84 -13.60 -3.78
N LEU A 98 -1.99 -13.79 -4.80
CA LEU A 98 -2.00 -15.03 -5.59
C LEU A 98 -1.66 -16.24 -4.73
N SER A 99 -0.68 -16.12 -3.83
CA SER A 99 -0.36 -17.19 -2.87
C SER A 99 -1.56 -17.52 -1.99
N VAL A 100 -2.23 -16.51 -1.43
CA VAL A 100 -3.44 -16.69 -0.61
C VAL A 100 -4.56 -17.37 -1.42
N HIS A 101 -4.79 -16.96 -2.67
CA HIS A 101 -5.81 -17.56 -3.53
C HIS A 101 -5.59 -19.06 -3.77
N THR A 102 -4.33 -19.51 -3.81
CA THR A 102 -4.00 -20.94 -3.98
C THR A 102 -3.97 -21.75 -2.69
N THR A 103 -3.89 -21.09 -1.53
CA THR A 103 -3.65 -21.75 -0.23
C THR A 103 -4.82 -21.65 0.74
N VAL A 104 -5.70 -20.67 0.55
CA VAL A 104 -6.84 -20.38 1.43
C VAL A 104 -8.11 -20.27 0.60
N ASN A 105 -9.18 -20.88 1.07
CA ASN A 105 -10.49 -20.81 0.42
C ASN A 105 -11.17 -19.47 0.72
N ILE A 106 -10.77 -18.42 0.02
CA ILE A 106 -11.36 -17.07 0.11
C ILE A 106 -12.22 -16.81 -1.13
N PRO A 107 -13.41 -16.19 -1.00
CA PRO A 107 -14.22 -15.79 -2.15
C PRO A 107 -13.43 -15.00 -3.20
N THR A 108 -13.63 -15.33 -4.47
CA THR A 108 -12.87 -14.74 -5.58
C THR A 108 -13.09 -13.22 -5.67
N GLU A 109 -14.28 -12.76 -5.32
CA GLU A 109 -14.66 -11.34 -5.28
C GLU A 109 -13.81 -10.56 -4.27
N VAL A 110 -13.51 -11.16 -3.11
CA VAL A 110 -12.65 -10.55 -2.09
C VAL A 110 -11.21 -10.47 -2.59
N ILE A 111 -10.71 -11.54 -3.21
CA ILE A 111 -9.37 -11.58 -3.83
C ILE A 111 -9.21 -10.49 -4.89
N ILE A 112 -10.21 -10.34 -5.78
CA ILE A 112 -10.23 -9.28 -6.79
C ILE A 112 -10.21 -7.91 -6.14
N SER A 113 -11.00 -7.71 -5.07
CA SER A 113 -11.04 -6.43 -4.36
C SER A 113 -9.69 -6.07 -3.74
N TRP A 114 -8.97 -7.04 -3.19
CA TRP A 114 -7.63 -6.85 -2.62
C TRP A 114 -6.58 -6.55 -3.69
N LEU A 115 -6.67 -7.19 -4.86
CA LEU A 115 -5.74 -6.93 -5.96
C LEU A 115 -5.84 -5.49 -6.43
N PHE A 116 -7.07 -5.00 -6.66
CA PHE A 116 -7.30 -3.62 -7.09
C PHE A 116 -6.99 -2.60 -5.99
N GLY A 117 -7.40 -2.88 -4.74
CA GLY A 117 -7.08 -2.03 -3.60
C GLY A 117 -5.56 -1.92 -3.38
N GLY A 118 -4.84 -3.04 -3.48
CA GLY A 118 -3.39 -3.08 -3.42
C GLY A 118 -2.72 -2.28 -4.55
N LEU A 119 -3.26 -2.35 -5.78
CA LEU A 119 -2.74 -1.60 -6.92
C LEU A 119 -2.90 -0.09 -6.70
N ILE A 120 -4.08 0.35 -6.32
CA ILE A 120 -4.37 1.77 -6.08
C ILE A 120 -3.49 2.30 -4.93
N ASN A 121 -3.39 1.55 -3.83
CA ASN A 121 -2.50 1.87 -2.72
C ASN A 121 -1.05 2.06 -3.18
N ALA A 122 -0.52 1.11 -3.97
CA ALA A 122 0.86 1.16 -4.42
C ALA A 122 1.12 2.30 -5.41
N LEU A 123 0.20 2.57 -6.34
CA LEU A 123 0.31 3.69 -7.28
C LEU A 123 0.31 5.03 -6.56
N VAL A 124 -0.65 5.26 -5.66
CA VAL A 124 -0.76 6.52 -4.91
C VAL A 124 0.48 6.72 -4.02
N ALA A 125 0.88 5.68 -3.29
CA ALA A 125 2.10 5.73 -2.49
C ALA A 125 3.34 6.03 -3.34
N GLY A 126 3.46 5.39 -4.51
CA GLY A 126 4.59 5.60 -5.41
C GLY A 126 4.67 7.03 -5.94
N VAL A 127 3.54 7.63 -6.32
CA VAL A 127 3.47 9.04 -6.75
C VAL A 127 3.83 9.99 -5.61
N ILE A 128 3.30 9.78 -4.40
CA ILE A 128 3.63 10.61 -3.23
C ILE A 128 5.12 10.55 -2.93
N ILE A 129 5.69 9.34 -2.88
CA ILE A 129 7.12 9.15 -2.59
C ILE A 129 7.97 9.83 -3.66
N ALA A 130 7.69 9.60 -4.94
CA ALA A 130 8.43 10.22 -6.03
C ALA A 130 8.37 11.76 -5.96
N PHE A 131 7.21 12.32 -5.64
CA PHE A 131 7.02 13.75 -5.48
C PHE A 131 7.83 14.33 -4.33
N VAL A 132 7.75 13.74 -3.13
CA VAL A 132 8.49 14.21 -1.95
C VAL A 132 10.00 14.16 -2.20
N PHE A 133 10.49 13.09 -2.82
CA PHE A 133 11.91 12.95 -3.15
C PHE A 133 12.39 13.97 -4.19
N GLU A 134 11.55 14.36 -5.15
CA GLU A 134 11.90 15.37 -6.14
C GLU A 134 11.87 16.78 -5.54
N GLN A 135 10.85 17.11 -4.74
CA GLN A 135 10.74 18.42 -4.10
C GLN A 135 11.88 18.69 -3.12
N LEU A 136 12.24 17.69 -2.32
CA LEU A 136 13.31 17.85 -1.34
C LEU A 136 14.71 17.78 -1.95
N LYS A 137 14.87 17.35 -3.22
CA LYS A 137 16.15 17.39 -3.95
C LYS A 137 16.56 18.81 -4.35
N ARG A 138 15.59 19.70 -4.52
CA ARG A 138 15.82 21.14 -4.67
C ARG A 138 16.31 21.72 -3.34
#